data_AF-A0A352Q7Z1-F1
#
_entry.id   AF-A0A352Q7Z1-F1
#
_cell.length_a   1.000
_cell.length_b   1.000
_cell.length_c   1.000
_cell.angle_alpha   90.00
_cell.angle_beta   90.00
_cell.angle_gamma   90.00
#
_symmetry.space_group_name_H-M   'P 1'
#
loop_
_entity.id
_entity.type
_entity.pdbx_description
1 polymer ?
#
loop_
_entity_poly.entity_id
_entity_poly.type
_entity_poly.pdbx_seq_one_letter_code
_entity_poly.pdbx_strand_id
1 'polypeptide(L)' 'MIELQQLCRNFQVGDQSVHALDHLDLVIDQGEYLSVMGPSGSGKSTLLNMLGL' A
#
# COMPACT_ATOMS: atom_id res chain seq x y z
N MET A 1 8.75 -12.78 -7.14
CA MET A 1 7.82 -12.97 -6.02
C MET A 1 7.97 -11.77 -5.10
N ILE A 2 6.87 -11.08 -4.81
CA ILE A 2 6.79 -9.98 -3.83
C ILE A 2 5.81 -10.46 -2.76
N GLU A 3 6.16 -10.26 -1.49
CA GLU A 3 5.32 -10.61 -0.36
C GLU A 3 5.34 -9.46 0.66
N LEU A 4 4.15 -8.99 1.02
CA LEU A 4 3.90 -8.00 2.06
C LEU A 4 3.07 -8.68 3.15
N GLN A 5 3.51 -8.56 4.39
CA GLN A 5 2.81 -9.10 5.55
C GLN A 5 2.59 -7.99 6.57
N GLN A 6 1.34 -7.78 6.95
CA GLN A 6 0.90 -6.81 7.95
C GLN A 6 1.49 -5.41 7.71
N LEU A 7 1.54 -5.00 6.44
CA LEU A 7 2.16 -3.72 6.08
C LEU A 7 1.28 -2.56 6.56
N CYS A 8 1.84 -1.75 7.45
CA CYS A 8 1.23 -0.52 7.94
C CYS A 8 2.04 0.69 7.48
N ARG A 9 1.35 1.75 7.06
CA ARG A 9 1.96 3.04 6.77
C ARG A 9 1.06 4.16 7.24
N ASN A 10 1.55 4.90 8.22
CA ASN A 10 0.88 6.06 8.77
C ASN A 10 1.59 7.34 8.31
N PHE A 11 0.82 8.38 8.04
CA PHE A 11 1.32 9.72 7.79
C PHE A 11 0.75 10.66 8.83
N GLN A 12 1.60 11.58 9.31
CA GLN A 12 1.14 12.66 10.16
C GLN A 12 0.74 13.84 9.28
N VAL A 13 -0.52 14.27 9.39
CA VAL A 13 -1.07 15.42 8.66
C VAL A 13 -1.61 16.41 9.68
N GLY A 14 -0.81 17.43 9.98
CA GLY A 14 -1.07 18.30 11.14
C GLY A 14 -1.13 17.49 12.42
N ASP A 15 -2.22 17.65 13.18
CA ASP A 15 -2.43 16.94 14.45
C ASP A 15 -3.09 15.55 14.29
N GLN A 16 -3.40 15.15 13.05
CA GLN A 16 -4.06 13.88 12.77
C GLN A 16 -3.09 12.84 12.21
N SER A 17 -3.27 11.58 12.62
CA SER A 17 -2.61 10.43 12.01
C SER A 17 -3.52 9.81 10.95
N VAL A 18 -2.99 9.65 9.73
CA VAL A 18 -3.69 9.02 8.61
C VAL A 18 -3.08 7.65 8.35
N HIS A 19 -3.90 6.60 8.50
CA HIS A 19 -3.54 5.23 8.15
C HIS A 19 -3.68 5.03 6.64
N ALA A 20 -2.61 5.25 5.90
CA ALA A 20 -2.63 5.08 4.44
C ALA A 20 -2.58 3.62 4.01
N LEU A 21 -1.90 2.77 4.80
CA LEU A 21 -1.96 1.31 4.70
C LEU A 21 -2.16 0.78 6.13
N ASP A 22 -3.08 -0.17 6.29
CA ASP A 22 -3.48 -0.70 7.60
C ASP A 22 -3.53 -2.22 7.51
N HIS A 23 -2.54 -2.89 8.11
CA HIS A 23 -2.38 -4.35 8.16
C HIS A 23 -2.61 -5.04 6.80
N LEU A 24 -1.99 -4.51 5.73
CA LEU A 24 -2.15 -5.04 4.38
C LEU A 24 -1.27 -6.29 4.19
N ASP A 25 -1.91 -7.39 3.78
CA ASP A 25 -1.24 -8.59 3.26
C ASP A 25 -1.39 -8.65 1.73
N LEU A 26 -0.29 -8.88 1.01
CA LEU A 26 -0.29 -8.98 -0.45
C LEU A 26 0.82 -9.92 -0.92
N VAL A 27 0.48 -10.87 -1.79
CA VAL A 27 1.43 -11.75 -2.48
C VAL A 27 1.29 -11.51 -3.97
N ILE A 28 2.40 -11.33 -4.67
CA ILE A 28 2.48 -11.22 -6.13
C ILE A 28 3.51 -12.23 -6.61
N ASP A 29 3.05 -13.23 -7.36
CA ASP A 29 3.90 -14.27 -7.88
C ASP A 29 4.72 -13.80 -9.09
N GLN A 30 5.76 -14.56 -9.42
CA GLN A 30 6.62 -14.20 -10.55
C GLN A 30 5.85 -14.31 -11.88
N GLY A 31 5.89 -13.23 -12.66
CA GLY A 31 5.20 -13.16 -13.95
C GLY A 31 3.74 -12.68 -13.86
N GLU A 32 3.24 -12.40 -12.66
CA GLU A 32 1.92 -11.79 -12.49
C GLU A 32 1.94 -10.29 -12.82
N TYR A 33 0.84 -9.84 -13.41
CA TYR A 33 0.54 -8.42 -13.62
C TYR A 33 -0.52 -7.97 -12.61
N LEU A 34 -0.18 -6.98 -11.79
CA LEU A 34 -1.08 -6.39 -10.81
C LEU A 34 -1.58 -5.01 -11.28
N SER A 35 -2.86 -4.73 -11.06
CA SER A 35 -3.45 -3.39 -11.18
C SER A 35 -4.11 -3.00 -9.87
N VAL A 36 -3.85 -1.76 -9.40
CA VAL A 36 -4.39 -1.25 -8.14
C VAL A 36 -5.41 -0.15 -8.43
N MET A 37 -6.67 -0.38 -8.07
CA MET A 37 -7.79 0.52 -8.33
C MET A 37 -8.53 0.91 -7.04
N GLY A 38 -9.20 2.06 -7.05
CA GLY A 38 -9.97 2.54 -5.89
C GLY A 38 -10.06 4.08 -5.82
N PRO A 39 -10.95 4.63 -4.96
CA PRO A 39 -11.17 6.07 -4.82
C PRO A 39 -9.90 6.87 -4.49
N SER A 40 -9.89 8.17 -4.78
CA SER A 40 -8.75 9.02 -4.37
C SER A 40 -8.53 8.95 -2.85
N GLY A 41 -7.27 8.91 -2.42
CA GLY A 41 -6.91 8.78 -1.00
C GLY A 41 -6.89 7.37 -0.42
N SER A 42 -7.28 6.33 -1.17
CA SER A 42 -7.36 4.95 -0.66
C SER A 42 -6.01 4.22 -0.46
N GLY A 43 -4.88 4.92 -0.43
CA GLY A 43 -3.56 4.31 -0.20
C GLY A 43 -2.85 3.69 -1.41
N LYS A 44 -3.42 3.75 -2.63
CA LYS A 44 -2.85 3.11 -3.84
C LYS A 44 -1.43 3.57 -4.17
N SER A 45 -1.22 4.89 -4.28
CA SER A 45 0.10 5.45 -4.55
C SER A 45 1.06 5.19 -3.39
N THR A 46 0.56 5.13 -2.15
CA THR A 46 1.36 4.72 -1.00
C THR A 46 1.85 3.28 -1.14
N LEU A 47 0.97 2.34 -1.53
CA LEU A 47 1.34 0.95 -1.81
C LEU A 47 2.38 0.85 -2.93
N LEU A 48 2.16 1.51 -4.07
CA LEU A 48 3.08 1.47 -5.20
C LEU A 48 4.46 2.05 -4.83
N ASN A 49 4.49 3.19 -4.14
CA ASN A 49 5.75 3.77 -3.65
C ASN A 49 6.51 2.81 -2.70
N MET A 50 5.79 2.09 -1.83
CA MET A 50 6.40 1.10 -0.92
C MET A 50 6.95 -0.12 -1.68
N LEU A 51 6.35 -0.47 -2.82
CA LEU A 51 6.86 -1.47 -3.74
C LEU A 51 8.04 -0.98 -4.60
N GLY A 52 8.41 0.30 -4.50
CA GLY A 52 9.48 0.92 -5.29
C GLY A 52 9.07 1.32 -6.71
N LEU A 53 7.77 1.54 -6.93
CA LEU A 53 7.17 1.90 -8.22
C LEU A 53 6.67 3.35 -8.25
#